data_AF-A0A0M3J0E6-F1
#
_entry.id   AF-A0A0M3J0E6-F1
#
_cell.length_a   1.000
_cell.length_b   1.000
_cell.length_c   1.000
_cell.angle_alpha   90.00
_cell.angle_beta   90.00
_cell.angle_gamma   90.00
#
_symmetry.space_group_name_H-M   'P 1'
#
loop_
_entity.id
_entity.type
_entity.pdbx_description
1 polymer ?
#
loop_
_entity_poly.entity_id
_entity_poly.type
_entity_poly.pdbx_seq_one_letter_code
_entity_poly.pdbx_strand_id
1 'polypeptide(L)'
;LIKHSIEGKWYEYADADRSDANEADKEQLSKVEEKATYLLSRDIDVHNQCQFSYCLPLEIFLVSKQPLKEGEYFWFRMESKRNASEAGWLNTVIVQGTAGDRISAMQMFIQRSPVHALSHLNTLVSRVQKKNPREAFSILSVLKELFINEILPPTRKLIPLSKRPVGELEKQLEKGEKAAERRLIMWKFESDLKKLYENFVMALESLSNGMVVNVCAEACRAALDLLIERPEQEQRLLTLLVNKLGHPNRKFASRLVGYLMKLTQKQPNMRPIVVKEVERLIYRKNISCRAQLYAVTFLAQMQLNAGDVELAASLLTIYIGLFRILIAKQKIDDKIISALLTATNRAFPYAKNEAERLTKEIDTLYKVLHQSNFNTALQTLKLLHQLLVTSEGISDRFYSAFYRKLLDVEHSAKQQSQLFGLLYKTMKNDSETQRVIAFIKRMLQLSVNRSAAFAAATLVVISKLIEERPSLILVSKSANVS
;
A
#
# COMPACT_ATOMS: atom_id res chain seq x y z
N LEU A 1 -13.50 17.24 -4.36
CA LEU A 1 -12.88 17.55 -3.04
C LEU A 1 -13.65 16.77 -1.98
N ILE A 2 -13.27 15.52 -1.75
CA ILE A 2 -13.94 14.65 -0.79
C ILE A 2 -13.39 15.03 0.59
N LYS A 3 -14.17 15.79 1.36
CA LYS A 3 -13.88 16.06 2.78
C LYS A 3 -14.20 14.80 3.56
N HIS A 4 -13.19 13.97 3.80
CA HIS A 4 -13.29 12.89 4.78
C HIS A 4 -13.18 13.49 6.19
N SER A 5 -14.12 13.09 7.06
CA SER A 5 -14.19 13.50 8.47
C SER A 5 -12.89 13.15 9.20
N ILE A 6 -12.43 14.09 10.03
CA ILE A 6 -11.15 14.13 10.74
C ILE A 6 -11.12 13.14 11.94
N GLU A 7 -12.25 12.51 12.30
CA GLU A 7 -12.41 11.86 13.61
C GLU A 7 -12.65 10.34 13.57
N GLY A 8 -12.70 9.72 12.38
CA GLY A 8 -12.75 8.26 12.29
C GLY A 8 -11.35 7.66 12.46
N LYS A 9 -11.03 7.08 13.62
CA LYS A 9 -9.79 6.29 13.79
C LYS A 9 -9.76 5.19 12.73
N TRP A 10 -8.81 5.30 11.80
CA TRP A 10 -8.58 4.33 10.72
C TRP A 10 -8.03 2.99 11.24
N TYR A 11 -7.55 2.97 12.49
CA TYR A 11 -6.78 1.88 13.05
C TYR A 11 -7.23 1.59 14.49
N GLU A 12 -7.95 0.50 14.68
CA GLU A 12 -7.97 -0.21 15.95
C GLU A 12 -7.03 -1.40 15.75
N TYR A 13 -5.91 -1.40 16.48
CA TYR A 13 -5.27 -2.66 16.85
C TYR A 13 -6.39 -3.56 17.33
N ALA A 14 -6.48 -4.78 16.78
CA ALA A 14 -7.40 -5.82 17.24
C ALA A 14 -7.74 -5.56 18.70
N ASP A 15 -8.90 -4.92 18.93
CA ASP A 15 -9.39 -4.77 20.27
C ASP A 15 -9.48 -6.20 20.70
N ALA A 16 -8.69 -6.51 21.73
CA ALA A 16 -8.65 -7.80 22.34
C ALA A 16 -10.09 -8.31 22.34
N ASP A 17 -10.31 -9.48 21.75
CA ASP A 17 -11.44 -10.32 22.07
C ASP A 17 -11.33 -10.63 23.59
N ARG A 18 -11.54 -9.61 24.43
CA ARG A 18 -11.85 -9.73 25.84
C ARG A 18 -13.29 -10.14 25.86
N SER A 19 -13.41 -11.45 25.71
CA SER A 19 -14.51 -12.31 26.07
C SER A 19 -14.90 -12.14 27.54
N ASP A 20 -15.33 -10.94 27.94
CA ASP A 20 -15.97 -10.71 29.24
C ASP A 20 -17.45 -10.33 29.02
N ALA A 21 -18.10 -10.98 28.04
CA ALA A 21 -19.55 -11.01 27.95
C ALA A 21 -20.05 -12.10 28.90
N ASN A 22 -20.85 -11.73 29.89
CA ASN A 22 -21.46 -12.66 30.84
C ASN A 22 -22.19 -13.78 30.08
N GLU A 23 -22.25 -14.98 30.66
CA GLU A 23 -22.90 -16.14 30.05
C GLU A 23 -24.39 -15.86 29.71
N ALA A 24 -25.05 -15.04 30.52
CA ALA A 24 -26.39 -14.51 30.26
C ALA A 24 -26.49 -13.62 29.00
N ASP A 25 -25.48 -12.76 28.75
CA ASP A 25 -25.46 -11.89 27.56
C ASP A 25 -25.24 -12.70 26.27
N LYS A 26 -24.50 -13.81 26.35
CA LYS A 26 -24.30 -14.75 25.23
C LYS A 26 -25.58 -15.53 24.91
N GLU A 27 -26.30 -15.99 25.93
CA GLU A 27 -27.56 -16.72 25.75
C GLU A 27 -28.65 -15.79 25.18
N GLN A 28 -28.73 -14.56 25.66
CA GLN A 28 -29.61 -13.52 25.11
C GLN A 28 -29.26 -13.20 23.64
N LEU A 29 -27.97 -13.02 23.33
CA LEU A 29 -27.53 -12.79 21.96
C LEU A 29 -27.89 -13.96 21.02
N SER A 30 -27.76 -15.21 21.49
CA SER A 30 -28.13 -16.40 20.72
C SER A 30 -29.63 -16.44 20.40
N LYS A 31 -30.48 -16.17 21.40
CA LYS A 31 -31.94 -16.09 21.22
C LYS A 31 -32.34 -15.01 20.21
N VAL A 32 -31.69 -13.84 20.26
CA VAL A 32 -31.93 -12.79 19.27
C VAL A 32 -31.42 -13.18 17.89
N GLU A 33 -30.25 -13.83 17.80
CA GLU A 33 -29.70 -14.28 16.51
C GLU A 33 -30.61 -15.32 15.85
N GLU A 34 -31.19 -16.26 16.62
CA GLU A 34 -32.19 -17.21 16.14
C GLU A 34 -33.47 -16.51 15.64
N LYS A 35 -34.02 -15.59 16.44
CA LYS A 35 -35.20 -14.80 16.05
C LYS A 35 -34.93 -13.95 14.79
N ALA A 36 -33.75 -13.36 14.69
CA ALA A 36 -33.33 -12.58 13.53
C ALA A 36 -33.16 -13.46 12.29
N THR A 37 -32.63 -14.67 12.46
CA THR A 37 -32.49 -15.66 11.37
C THR A 37 -33.87 -16.08 10.85
N TYR A 38 -34.81 -16.36 11.75
CA TYR A 38 -36.18 -16.68 11.38
C TYR A 38 -36.86 -15.54 10.64
N LEU A 39 -36.75 -14.30 11.14
CA LEU A 39 -37.34 -13.12 10.49
C LEU A 39 -36.74 -12.88 9.10
N LEU A 40 -35.42 -13.02 8.94
CA LEU A 40 -34.75 -12.89 7.65
C LEU A 40 -35.19 -13.99 6.67
N SER A 41 -35.28 -15.24 7.12
CA SER A 41 -35.76 -16.35 6.27
C SER A 41 -37.20 -16.12 5.82
N ARG A 42 -38.08 -15.72 6.74
CA ARG A 42 -39.48 -15.39 6.43
C ARG A 42 -39.57 -14.25 5.42
N ASP A 43 -38.76 -13.21 5.57
CA ASP A 43 -38.74 -12.06 4.65
C ASP A 43 -38.25 -12.47 3.26
N ILE A 44 -37.22 -13.33 3.18
CA ILE A 44 -36.75 -13.94 1.93
C ILE A 44 -37.85 -14.79 1.27
N ASP A 45 -38.55 -15.62 2.03
CA ASP A 45 -39.61 -16.48 1.49
C ASP A 45 -40.79 -15.66 0.97
N VAL A 46 -41.19 -14.61 1.70
CA VAL A 46 -42.21 -13.65 1.24
C VAL A 46 -41.74 -12.92 -0.02
N HIS A 47 -40.48 -12.48 -0.06
CA HIS A 47 -39.91 -11.83 -1.24
C HIS A 47 -39.94 -12.74 -2.48
N ASN A 48 -39.56 -14.01 -2.31
CA ASN A 48 -39.55 -15.01 -3.37
C ASN A 48 -40.96 -15.39 -3.84
N GLN A 49 -41.93 -15.49 -2.92
CA GLN A 49 -43.33 -15.79 -3.23
C GLN A 49 -44.05 -14.60 -3.89
N CYS A 50 -43.75 -13.37 -3.49
CA CYS A 50 -44.38 -12.16 -4.01
C CYS A 50 -43.79 -11.64 -5.34
N GLN A 51 -42.90 -12.40 -6.00
CA GLN A 51 -42.27 -12.04 -7.27
C GLN A 51 -41.83 -10.54 -7.31
N PHE A 52 -41.07 -10.08 -6.32
CA PHE A 52 -40.53 -8.71 -6.26
C PHE A 52 -41.56 -7.55 -6.07
N SER A 53 -42.77 -7.81 -5.56
CA SER A 53 -43.78 -6.74 -5.33
C SER A 53 -43.45 -5.73 -4.21
N TYR A 54 -42.32 -5.84 -3.51
CA TYR A 54 -41.90 -4.93 -2.44
C TYR A 54 -40.38 -4.78 -2.36
N CYS A 55 -39.77 -4.04 -3.28
CA CYS A 55 -38.36 -3.60 -3.20
C CYS A 55 -38.34 -2.12 -2.82
N LEU A 56 -37.88 -1.80 -1.61
CA LEU A 56 -37.39 -0.44 -1.33
C LEU A 56 -35.88 -0.41 -1.64
N PRO A 57 -35.38 0.59 -2.39
CA PRO A 57 -33.94 0.73 -2.65
C PRO A 57 -33.15 0.87 -1.35
N LEU A 58 -32.02 0.16 -1.23
CA LEU A 58 -31.09 0.28 -0.10
C LEU A 58 -30.53 1.69 0.08
N GLU A 59 -30.52 2.53 -0.96
CA GLU A 59 -30.08 3.92 -0.86
C GLU A 59 -30.89 4.73 0.15
N ILE A 60 -32.15 4.36 0.39
CA ILE A 60 -33.04 5.16 1.25
C ILE A 60 -32.80 4.83 2.73
N PHE A 61 -32.57 3.58 3.12
CA PHE A 61 -32.48 3.26 4.56
C PHE A 61 -31.10 3.48 5.20
N LEU A 62 -30.03 3.44 4.40
CA LEU A 62 -28.67 3.74 4.91
C LEU A 62 -28.33 5.24 4.87
N VAL A 63 -29.09 6.08 4.13
CA VAL A 63 -28.80 7.52 3.98
C VAL A 63 -29.98 8.45 4.32
N SER A 64 -31.25 8.08 4.16
CA SER A 64 -32.37 9.02 4.33
C SER A 64 -33.49 8.51 5.25
N LYS A 65 -33.66 9.19 6.40
CA LYS A 65 -34.79 9.03 7.32
C LYS A 65 -36.11 9.59 6.75
N GLN A 66 -36.58 9.23 5.55
CA GLN A 66 -37.89 9.70 5.04
C GLN A 66 -38.66 8.66 4.20
N PRO A 67 -40.01 8.56 4.35
CA PRO A 67 -40.88 7.72 3.53
C PRO A 67 -41.20 8.33 2.15
N LEU A 68 -41.38 7.46 1.13
CA LEU A 68 -41.67 7.78 -0.28
C LEU A 68 -43.11 8.30 -0.49
N LYS A 69 -43.35 9.03 -1.59
CA LYS A 69 -44.65 9.67 -1.94
C LYS A 69 -45.51 8.80 -2.87
N GLU A 70 -46.84 8.94 -2.80
CA GLU A 70 -47.85 8.08 -3.48
C GLU A 70 -47.67 7.86 -5.01
N GLY A 71 -47.06 8.81 -5.74
CA GLY A 71 -46.77 8.64 -7.17
C GLY A 71 -45.67 7.62 -7.50
N GLU A 72 -44.77 7.33 -6.55
CA GLU A 72 -43.66 6.38 -6.73
C GLU A 72 -44.14 4.92 -6.59
N TYR A 73 -45.26 4.69 -5.90
CA TYR A 73 -45.87 3.37 -5.73
C TYR A 73 -46.48 2.81 -7.02
N PHE A 74 -46.96 3.68 -7.93
CA PHE A 74 -47.54 3.25 -9.21
C PHE A 74 -46.47 2.80 -10.20
N TRP A 75 -45.38 3.56 -10.32
CA TRP A 75 -44.17 3.14 -11.06
C TRP A 75 -43.60 1.84 -10.48
N PHE A 76 -43.51 1.75 -9.14
CA PHE A 76 -43.03 0.55 -8.46
C PHE A 76 -43.86 -0.71 -8.79
N ARG A 77 -45.20 -0.58 -8.90
CA ARG A 77 -46.10 -1.69 -9.27
C ARG A 77 -45.95 -2.12 -10.74
N MET A 78 -45.68 -1.21 -11.67
CA MET A 78 -45.37 -1.55 -13.07
C MET A 78 -43.98 -2.19 -13.21
N GLU A 79 -42.97 -1.65 -12.53
CA GLU A 79 -41.62 -2.23 -12.44
C GLU A 79 -41.67 -3.64 -11.86
N SER A 80 -42.48 -3.87 -10.82
CA SER A 80 -42.64 -5.18 -10.16
C SER A 80 -43.17 -6.27 -11.10
N LYS A 81 -44.14 -5.97 -11.97
CA LYS A 81 -44.67 -6.96 -12.94
C LYS A 81 -43.67 -7.33 -14.03
N ARG A 82 -42.86 -6.37 -14.48
CA ARG A 82 -41.78 -6.59 -15.45
C ARG A 82 -40.58 -7.31 -14.80
N ASN A 83 -40.27 -6.97 -13.54
CA ASN A 83 -39.26 -7.64 -12.74
C ASN A 83 -39.63 -9.09 -12.40
N ALA A 84 -40.92 -9.42 -12.31
CA ALA A 84 -41.40 -10.78 -12.06
C ALA A 84 -41.10 -11.75 -13.22
N SER A 85 -41.39 -11.35 -14.47
CA SER A 85 -41.08 -12.16 -15.65
C SER A 85 -39.56 -12.26 -15.88
N GLU A 86 -38.84 -11.17 -15.70
CA GLU A 86 -37.38 -11.15 -15.77
C GLU A 86 -36.73 -11.99 -14.66
N ALA A 87 -37.25 -11.97 -13.43
CA ALA A 87 -36.75 -12.81 -12.34
C ALA A 87 -37.05 -14.30 -12.56
N GLY A 88 -38.21 -14.63 -13.12
CA GLY A 88 -38.52 -15.99 -13.56
C GLY A 88 -37.51 -16.48 -14.60
N TRP A 89 -37.18 -15.65 -15.58
CA TRP A 89 -36.14 -15.94 -16.57
C TRP A 89 -34.73 -16.03 -15.94
N LEU A 90 -34.38 -15.15 -15.01
CA LEU A 90 -33.09 -15.24 -14.31
C LEU A 90 -32.98 -16.53 -13.49
N ASN A 91 -34.06 -17.00 -12.87
CA ASN A 91 -34.08 -18.27 -12.17
C ASN A 91 -33.89 -19.46 -13.13
N THR A 92 -34.50 -19.44 -14.33
CA THR A 92 -34.24 -20.50 -15.32
C THR A 92 -32.79 -20.47 -15.80
N VAL A 93 -32.20 -19.28 -15.98
CA VAL A 93 -30.79 -19.11 -16.32
C VAL A 93 -29.85 -19.64 -15.22
N ILE A 94 -30.18 -19.45 -13.93
CA ILE A 94 -29.38 -20.01 -12.83
C ILE A 94 -29.36 -21.55 -12.87
N VAL A 95 -30.48 -22.17 -13.21
CA VAL A 95 -30.61 -23.65 -13.22
C VAL A 95 -30.04 -24.25 -14.51
N GLN A 96 -30.40 -23.71 -15.66
CA GLN A 96 -30.15 -24.32 -16.98
C GLN A 96 -29.07 -23.60 -17.79
N GLY A 97 -28.70 -22.36 -17.45
CA GLY A 97 -27.73 -21.56 -18.19
C GLY A 97 -26.30 -22.05 -18.08
N THR A 98 -25.40 -21.48 -18.90
CA THR A 98 -23.96 -21.80 -18.85
C THR A 98 -23.31 -21.21 -17.60
N ALA A 99 -22.09 -21.62 -17.25
CA ALA A 99 -21.41 -21.13 -16.06
C ALA A 99 -21.29 -19.60 -16.01
N GLY A 100 -21.00 -18.96 -17.16
CA GLY A 100 -20.96 -17.49 -17.28
C GLY A 100 -22.33 -16.86 -17.08
N ASP A 101 -23.37 -17.40 -17.73
CA ASP A 101 -24.74 -16.89 -17.60
C ASP A 101 -25.27 -17.02 -16.18
N ARG A 102 -24.94 -18.12 -15.48
CA ARG A 102 -25.27 -18.32 -14.07
C ARG A 102 -24.63 -17.25 -13.18
N ILE A 103 -23.36 -16.90 -13.43
CA ILE A 103 -22.65 -15.86 -12.67
C ILE A 103 -23.31 -14.50 -12.92
N SER A 104 -23.60 -14.16 -14.19
CA SER A 104 -24.28 -12.91 -14.55
C SER A 104 -25.68 -12.82 -13.94
N ALA A 105 -26.46 -13.91 -13.97
CA ALA A 105 -27.78 -13.94 -13.36
C ALA A 105 -27.71 -13.76 -11.83
N MET A 106 -26.77 -14.43 -11.15
CA MET A 106 -26.52 -14.23 -9.72
C MET A 106 -26.12 -12.79 -9.40
N GLN A 107 -25.25 -12.18 -10.22
CA GLN A 107 -24.85 -10.78 -10.09
C GLN A 107 -26.07 -9.85 -10.17
N MET A 108 -26.97 -10.06 -11.14
CA MET A 108 -28.18 -9.24 -11.29
C MET A 108 -29.13 -9.35 -10.10
N PHE A 109 -29.31 -10.55 -9.52
CA PHE A 109 -30.12 -10.70 -8.31
C PHE A 109 -29.53 -9.92 -7.13
N ILE A 110 -28.20 -9.98 -6.96
CA ILE A 110 -27.51 -9.26 -5.88
C ILE A 110 -27.63 -7.75 -6.06
N GLN A 111 -27.52 -7.24 -7.28
CA GLN A 111 -27.69 -5.82 -7.58
C GLN A 111 -29.12 -5.33 -7.31
N ARG A 112 -30.14 -6.15 -7.60
CA ARG A 112 -31.54 -5.80 -7.35
C ARG A 112 -31.87 -5.76 -5.86
N SER A 113 -31.39 -6.75 -5.12
CA SER A 113 -31.73 -6.91 -3.72
C SER A 113 -30.63 -7.71 -2.98
N PRO A 114 -29.61 -7.04 -2.43
CA PRO A 114 -28.50 -7.72 -1.76
C PRO A 114 -28.94 -8.42 -0.46
N VAL A 115 -29.98 -7.92 0.23
CA VAL A 115 -30.51 -8.52 1.46
C VAL A 115 -31.05 -9.92 1.20
N HIS A 116 -31.91 -10.06 0.18
CA HIS A 116 -32.54 -11.34 -0.16
C HIS A 116 -31.65 -12.27 -0.99
N ALA A 117 -30.62 -11.76 -1.66
CA ALA A 117 -29.72 -12.53 -2.53
C ALA A 117 -28.43 -13.02 -1.85
N LEU A 118 -28.37 -13.03 -0.51
CA LEU A 118 -27.18 -13.44 0.24
C LEU A 118 -26.77 -14.90 -0.05
N SER A 119 -27.73 -15.78 -0.33
CA SER A 119 -27.49 -17.17 -0.73
C SER A 119 -26.72 -17.29 -2.06
N HIS A 120 -27.04 -16.44 -3.04
CA HIS A 120 -26.32 -16.37 -4.31
C HIS A 120 -24.89 -15.86 -4.10
N LEU A 121 -24.72 -14.84 -3.26
CA LEU A 121 -23.39 -14.33 -2.91
C LEU A 121 -22.54 -15.41 -2.23
N ASN A 122 -23.11 -16.19 -1.31
CA ASN A 122 -22.42 -17.30 -0.65
C ASN A 122 -22.05 -18.41 -1.66
N THR A 123 -22.93 -18.69 -2.62
CA THR A 123 -22.65 -19.63 -3.71
C THR A 123 -21.47 -19.17 -4.57
N LEU A 124 -21.37 -17.88 -4.89
CA LEU A 124 -20.24 -17.34 -5.65
C LEU A 124 -18.93 -17.44 -4.84
N VAL A 125 -18.94 -17.10 -3.55
CA VAL A 125 -17.75 -17.21 -2.69
C VAL A 125 -17.30 -18.66 -2.53
N SER A 126 -18.23 -19.60 -2.31
CA SER A 126 -17.89 -21.03 -2.21
C SER A 126 -17.33 -21.61 -3.51
N ARG A 127 -17.76 -21.12 -4.68
CA ARG A 127 -17.17 -21.50 -5.98
C ARG A 127 -15.72 -21.04 -6.12
N VAL A 128 -15.41 -19.82 -5.66
CA VAL A 128 -14.03 -19.30 -5.62
C VAL A 128 -13.16 -20.15 -4.71
N GLN A 129 -13.69 -20.63 -3.58
CA GLN A 129 -12.97 -21.51 -2.66
C GLN A 129 -12.64 -22.89 -3.24
N LYS A 130 -13.39 -23.39 -4.24
CA LYS A 130 -13.13 -24.67 -4.92
C LYS A 130 -11.90 -24.65 -5.85
N LYS A 131 -11.20 -23.52 -5.97
CA LYS A 131 -9.90 -23.35 -6.67
C LYS A 131 -9.89 -23.70 -8.17
N ASN A 132 -11.04 -23.75 -8.85
CA ASN A 132 -11.04 -23.84 -10.32
C ASN A 132 -10.52 -22.53 -10.92
N PRO A 133 -9.35 -22.49 -11.57
CA PRO A 133 -8.68 -21.23 -11.90
C PRO A 133 -9.45 -20.36 -12.90
N ARG A 134 -10.12 -20.98 -13.89
CA ARG A 134 -10.88 -20.25 -14.92
C ARG A 134 -12.14 -19.63 -14.33
N GLU A 135 -12.89 -20.41 -13.57
CA GLU A 135 -14.12 -19.96 -12.93
C GLU A 135 -13.81 -18.91 -11.84
N ALA A 136 -12.78 -19.15 -11.01
CA ALA A 136 -12.34 -18.21 -10.00
C ALA A 136 -11.93 -16.86 -10.62
N PHE A 137 -11.18 -16.85 -11.74
CA PHE A 137 -10.79 -15.60 -12.39
C PHE A 137 -11.99 -14.73 -12.78
N SER A 138 -13.03 -15.33 -13.37
CA SER A 138 -14.24 -14.61 -13.75
C SER A 138 -15.04 -14.16 -12.53
N ILE A 139 -15.27 -15.05 -11.56
CA ILE A 139 -16.05 -14.74 -10.37
C ILE A 139 -15.35 -13.66 -9.51
N LEU A 140 -14.02 -13.64 -9.43
CA LEU A 140 -13.28 -12.63 -8.66
C LEU A 140 -13.56 -11.21 -9.16
N SER A 141 -13.61 -11.01 -10.48
CA SER A 141 -13.93 -9.69 -11.05
C SER A 141 -15.34 -9.24 -10.65
N VAL A 142 -16.30 -10.16 -10.75
CA VAL A 142 -17.71 -9.91 -10.40
C VAL A 142 -17.87 -9.63 -8.90
N LEU A 143 -17.31 -10.48 -8.04
CA LEU A 143 -17.38 -10.29 -6.58
C LEU A 143 -16.72 -8.99 -6.14
N LYS A 144 -15.57 -8.64 -6.71
CA LYS A 144 -14.91 -7.35 -6.45
C LYS A 144 -15.84 -6.18 -6.78
N GLU A 145 -16.46 -6.18 -7.95
CA GLU A 145 -17.39 -5.11 -8.35
C GLU A 145 -18.63 -5.05 -7.46
N LEU A 146 -19.21 -6.19 -7.10
CA LEU A 146 -20.36 -6.26 -6.19
C LEU A 146 -20.01 -5.72 -4.79
N PHE A 147 -18.88 -6.13 -4.23
CA PHE A 147 -18.46 -5.64 -2.91
C PHE A 147 -18.16 -4.15 -2.92
N ILE A 148 -17.52 -3.63 -3.96
CA ILE A 148 -17.19 -2.21 -4.05
C ILE A 148 -18.43 -1.37 -4.34
N ASN A 149 -19.27 -1.71 -5.31
CA ASN A 149 -20.30 -0.80 -5.78
C ASN A 149 -21.62 -0.92 -5.02
N GLU A 150 -21.99 -2.13 -4.57
CA GLU A 150 -23.36 -2.42 -4.12
C GLU A 150 -23.46 -2.78 -2.64
N ILE A 151 -22.48 -3.54 -2.12
CA ILE A 151 -22.66 -4.26 -0.84
C ILE A 151 -21.96 -3.59 0.34
N LEU A 152 -20.67 -3.21 0.21
CA LEU A 152 -19.92 -2.68 1.35
C LEU A 152 -20.18 -1.19 1.55
N PRO A 153 -20.40 -0.71 2.79
CA PRO A 153 -20.49 0.72 3.07
C PRO A 153 -19.18 1.46 2.72
N PRO A 154 -19.25 2.68 2.13
CA PRO A 154 -18.05 3.42 1.73
C PRO A 154 -17.30 4.06 2.91
N THR A 155 -18.02 4.42 3.98
CA THR A 155 -17.48 5.28 5.05
C THR A 155 -17.21 4.53 6.35
N ARG A 156 -17.65 3.28 6.49
CA ARG A 156 -17.62 2.54 7.75
C ARG A 156 -17.39 1.04 7.56
N LYS A 157 -16.86 0.41 8.62
CA LYS A 157 -16.75 -1.04 8.77
C LYS A 157 -18.11 -1.70 9.02
N LEU A 158 -18.20 -2.99 8.70
CA LEU A 158 -19.36 -3.84 9.01
C LEU A 158 -19.38 -4.13 10.51
N ILE A 159 -20.56 -3.99 11.12
CA ILE A 159 -20.76 -4.12 12.56
C ILE A 159 -21.37 -5.51 12.85
N PRO A 160 -20.70 -6.37 13.64
CA PRO A 160 -21.27 -7.65 14.04
C PRO A 160 -22.47 -7.44 14.96
N LEU A 161 -23.37 -8.42 14.99
CA LEU A 161 -24.57 -8.35 15.85
C LEU A 161 -24.22 -8.18 17.34
N SER A 162 -23.11 -8.76 17.80
CA SER A 162 -22.64 -8.68 19.19
C SER A 162 -22.29 -7.28 19.67
N LYS A 163 -21.91 -6.36 18.76
CA LYS A 163 -21.55 -4.97 19.11
C LYS A 163 -22.75 -4.02 19.08
N ARG A 164 -23.96 -4.52 18.84
CA ARG A 164 -25.16 -3.70 18.69
C ARG A 164 -26.00 -3.70 19.97
N PRO A 165 -26.78 -2.64 20.24
CA PRO A 165 -27.66 -2.59 21.39
C PRO A 165 -28.87 -3.50 21.17
N VAL A 166 -28.72 -4.78 21.48
CA VAL A 166 -29.73 -5.82 21.22
C VAL A 166 -30.90 -5.74 22.19
N GLY A 167 -30.64 -5.44 23.46
CA GLY A 167 -31.67 -5.40 24.52
C GLY A 167 -32.68 -4.25 24.39
N GLU A 168 -32.31 -3.11 23.81
CA GLU A 168 -33.26 -2.03 23.53
C GLU A 168 -34.22 -2.40 22.39
N LEU A 169 -33.75 -3.23 21.46
CA LEU A 169 -34.51 -3.65 20.31
C LEU A 169 -35.48 -4.79 20.62
N GLU A 170 -35.16 -5.66 21.58
CA GLU A 170 -36.08 -6.66 22.13
C GLU A 170 -37.34 -6.02 22.72
N LYS A 171 -37.18 -4.96 23.53
CA LYS A 171 -38.31 -4.22 24.11
C LYS A 171 -39.23 -3.59 23.05
N GLN A 172 -38.67 -3.19 21.91
CA GLN A 172 -39.43 -2.65 20.77
C GLN A 172 -40.10 -3.75 19.93
N LEU A 173 -39.48 -4.93 19.85
CA LEU A 173 -40.06 -6.11 19.22
C LEU A 173 -41.26 -6.66 20.01
N GLU A 174 -41.20 -6.63 21.34
CA GLU A 174 -42.33 -7.01 22.20
C GLU A 174 -43.55 -6.11 22.00
N LYS A 175 -43.33 -4.84 21.62
CA LYS A 175 -44.38 -3.88 21.27
C LYS A 175 -44.95 -4.09 19.85
N GLY A 176 -44.47 -5.07 19.09
CA GLY A 176 -44.97 -5.38 17.75
C GLY A 176 -44.60 -4.36 16.67
N GLU A 177 -43.56 -3.56 16.89
CA GLU A 177 -43.15 -2.54 15.92
C GLU A 177 -42.49 -3.18 14.68
N LYS A 178 -43.17 -3.10 13.52
CA LYS A 178 -42.62 -3.55 12.23
C LYS A 178 -41.27 -2.88 11.88
N ALA A 179 -41.02 -1.68 12.40
CA ALA A 179 -39.75 -0.97 12.24
C ALA A 179 -38.61 -1.67 12.99
N ALA A 180 -38.88 -2.26 14.16
CA ALA A 180 -37.90 -3.03 14.93
C ALA A 180 -37.57 -4.36 14.23
N GLU A 181 -38.58 -5.07 13.70
CA GLU A 181 -38.37 -6.28 12.89
C GLU A 181 -37.45 -6.02 11.68
N ARG A 182 -37.74 -4.97 10.91
CA ARG A 182 -36.90 -4.58 9.75
C ARG A 182 -35.48 -4.23 10.15
N ARG A 183 -35.31 -3.54 11.28
CA ARG A 183 -33.98 -3.18 11.80
C ARG A 183 -33.19 -4.44 12.19
N LEU A 184 -33.84 -5.40 12.83
CA LEU A 184 -33.22 -6.66 13.21
C LEU A 184 -32.79 -7.49 11.99
N ILE A 185 -33.63 -7.55 10.95
CA ILE A 185 -33.30 -8.18 9.65
C ILE A 185 -32.03 -7.56 9.05
N MET A 186 -31.99 -6.23 8.96
CA MET A 186 -30.80 -5.52 8.46
C MET A 186 -29.58 -5.78 9.33
N TRP A 187 -29.77 -5.90 10.64
CA TRP A 187 -28.66 -6.19 11.53
C TRP A 187 -28.08 -7.59 11.34
N LYS A 188 -28.96 -8.57 11.14
CA LYS A 188 -28.57 -9.94 10.82
C LYS A 188 -27.87 -10.03 9.48
N PHE A 189 -28.44 -9.40 8.45
CA PHE A 189 -27.83 -9.31 7.12
C PHE A 189 -26.41 -8.77 7.20
N GLU A 190 -26.18 -7.67 7.92
CA GLU A 190 -24.84 -7.09 8.04
C GLU A 190 -23.85 -8.02 8.78
N SER A 191 -24.33 -8.73 9.79
CA SER A 191 -23.52 -9.73 10.53
C SER A 191 -23.13 -10.91 9.63
N ASP A 192 -24.06 -11.46 8.86
CA ASP A 192 -23.80 -12.56 7.94
C ASP A 192 -22.92 -12.13 6.77
N LEU A 193 -23.13 -10.91 6.27
CA LEU A 193 -22.29 -10.31 5.25
C LEU A 193 -20.85 -10.16 5.75
N LYS A 194 -20.64 -9.79 7.01
CA LYS A 194 -19.30 -9.71 7.61
C LYS A 194 -18.60 -11.07 7.60
N LYS A 195 -19.29 -12.13 8.04
CA LYS A 195 -18.79 -13.53 8.01
C LYS A 195 -18.48 -13.96 6.56
N LEU A 196 -19.36 -13.63 5.62
CA LEU A 196 -19.19 -13.98 4.21
C LEU A 196 -18.00 -13.24 3.58
N TYR A 197 -17.84 -11.94 3.86
CA TYR A 197 -16.69 -11.16 3.39
C TYR A 197 -15.38 -11.72 3.94
N GLU A 198 -15.37 -12.16 5.20
CA GLU A 198 -14.21 -12.85 5.76
C GLU A 198 -13.86 -14.11 4.98
N ASN A 199 -14.84 -14.96 4.69
CA ASN A 199 -14.67 -16.17 3.88
C ASN A 199 -14.15 -15.86 2.46
N PHE A 200 -14.57 -14.73 1.89
CA PHE A 200 -14.08 -14.24 0.61
C PHE A 200 -12.62 -13.77 0.69
N VAL A 201 -12.24 -13.04 1.73
CA VAL A 201 -10.82 -12.64 1.94
C VAL A 201 -9.94 -13.87 2.21
N MET A 202 -10.44 -14.89 2.93
CA MET A 202 -9.78 -16.20 3.04
C MET A 202 -9.57 -16.86 1.66
N ALA A 203 -10.58 -16.81 0.80
CA ALA A 203 -10.50 -17.36 -0.54
C ALA A 203 -9.49 -16.60 -1.40
N LEU A 204 -9.46 -15.26 -1.33
CA LEU A 204 -8.44 -14.42 -1.99
C LEU A 204 -7.04 -14.78 -1.53
N GLU A 205 -6.84 -14.95 -0.22
CA GLU A 205 -5.56 -15.38 0.36
C GLU A 205 -5.14 -16.74 -0.19
N SER A 206 -6.05 -17.71 -0.20
CA SER A 206 -5.76 -19.04 -0.76
C SER A 206 -5.46 -19.00 -2.25
N LEU A 207 -6.16 -18.19 -3.05
CA LEU A 207 -5.92 -18.08 -4.49
C LEU A 207 -4.62 -17.35 -4.81
N SER A 208 -4.27 -16.34 -4.00
CA SER A 208 -2.99 -15.63 -4.13
C SER A 208 -1.78 -16.55 -3.87
N ASN A 209 -1.97 -17.64 -3.11
CA ASN A 209 -0.98 -18.69 -2.87
C ASN A 209 -0.95 -19.78 -3.97
N GLY A 210 -1.80 -19.68 -4.98
CA GLY A 210 -1.90 -20.67 -6.05
C GLY A 210 -0.69 -20.70 -7.00
N MET A 211 -0.67 -21.71 -7.85
CA MET A 211 0.38 -21.92 -8.86
C MET A 211 0.17 -21.04 -10.12
N VAL A 212 -1.08 -20.67 -10.42
CA VAL A 212 -1.45 -19.96 -11.65
C VAL A 212 -1.27 -18.45 -11.46
N VAL A 213 -0.18 -17.92 -11.99
CA VAL A 213 0.23 -16.51 -11.82
C VAL A 213 -0.87 -15.50 -12.19
N ASN A 214 -1.65 -15.76 -13.25
CA ASN A 214 -2.72 -14.85 -13.68
C ASN A 214 -3.84 -14.74 -12.63
N VAL A 215 -4.22 -15.87 -12.02
CA VAL A 215 -5.25 -15.89 -10.96
C VAL A 215 -4.70 -15.24 -9.69
N CYS A 216 -3.43 -15.50 -9.34
CA CYS A 216 -2.77 -14.84 -8.22
C CYS A 216 -2.71 -13.32 -8.41
N ALA A 217 -2.43 -12.87 -9.63
CA ALA A 217 -2.37 -11.46 -9.98
C ALA A 217 -3.74 -10.79 -9.94
N GLU A 218 -4.80 -11.48 -10.35
CA GLU A 218 -6.16 -10.97 -10.26
C GLU A 218 -6.65 -10.94 -8.81
N ALA A 219 -6.36 -11.97 -8.00
CA ALA A 219 -6.66 -11.97 -6.57
C ALA A 219 -5.97 -10.81 -5.84
N CYS A 220 -4.69 -10.53 -6.15
CA CYS A 220 -3.97 -9.39 -5.56
C CYS A 220 -4.48 -8.05 -6.11
N ARG A 221 -4.94 -7.97 -7.35
CA ARG A 221 -5.57 -6.76 -7.90
C ARG A 221 -6.90 -6.50 -7.20
N ALA A 222 -7.76 -7.51 -7.05
CA ALA A 222 -9.01 -7.41 -6.32
C ALA A 222 -8.77 -6.98 -4.87
N ALA A 223 -7.79 -7.58 -4.18
CA ALA A 223 -7.41 -7.18 -2.83
C ALA A 223 -6.94 -5.72 -2.74
N LEU A 224 -6.16 -5.24 -3.73
CA LEU A 224 -5.73 -3.85 -3.80
C LEU A 224 -6.93 -2.90 -3.99
N ASP A 225 -7.79 -3.19 -4.96
CA ASP A 225 -8.92 -2.31 -5.28
C ASP A 225 -9.91 -2.26 -4.10
N LEU A 226 -10.17 -3.39 -3.42
CA LEU A 226 -10.96 -3.42 -2.18
C LEU A 226 -10.34 -2.57 -1.08
N LEU A 227 -9.03 -2.68 -0.86
CA LEU A 227 -8.30 -1.93 0.15
C LEU A 227 -8.26 -0.41 -0.14
N ILE A 228 -8.32 -0.01 -1.41
CA ILE A 228 -8.35 1.41 -1.80
C ILE A 228 -9.75 2.01 -1.57
N GLU A 229 -10.79 1.26 -1.93
CA GLU A 229 -12.16 1.78 -2.03
C GLU A 229 -12.99 1.58 -0.76
N ARG A 230 -12.72 0.54 0.05
CA ARG A 230 -13.58 0.15 1.18
C ARG A 230 -12.78 -0.15 2.45
N PRO A 231 -13.20 0.38 3.61
CA PRO A 231 -12.44 0.23 4.86
C PRO A 231 -12.74 -1.09 5.60
N GLU A 232 -12.86 -2.25 4.94
CA GLU A 232 -13.17 -3.55 5.60
C GLU A 232 -12.01 -4.55 5.45
N GLN A 233 -11.65 -5.24 6.55
CA GLN A 233 -10.50 -6.17 6.64
C GLN A 233 -9.16 -5.65 6.09
N GLU A 234 -8.92 -4.34 6.22
CA GLU A 234 -7.74 -3.64 5.66
C GLU A 234 -6.41 -4.30 6.06
N GLN A 235 -6.26 -4.69 7.33
CA GLN A 235 -5.04 -5.33 7.83
C GLN A 235 -4.76 -6.64 7.10
N ARG A 236 -5.80 -7.46 6.90
CA ARG A 236 -5.66 -8.78 6.28
C ARG A 236 -5.35 -8.67 4.79
N LEU A 237 -6.03 -7.75 4.10
CA LEU A 237 -5.77 -7.44 2.70
C LEU A 237 -4.35 -6.88 2.50
N LEU A 238 -3.90 -5.97 3.36
CA LEU A 238 -2.55 -5.43 3.31
C LEU A 238 -1.49 -6.51 3.57
N THR A 239 -1.69 -7.34 4.60
CA THR A 239 -0.81 -8.46 4.94
C THR A 239 -0.70 -9.43 3.75
N LEU A 240 -1.83 -9.75 3.10
CA LEU A 240 -1.86 -10.55 1.88
C LEU A 240 -0.97 -9.95 0.79
N LEU A 241 -1.12 -8.66 0.48
CA LEU A 241 -0.34 -7.99 -0.57
C LEU A 241 1.16 -7.93 -0.23
N VAL A 242 1.51 -7.55 1.00
CA VAL A 242 2.91 -7.40 1.46
C VAL A 242 3.62 -8.75 1.43
N ASN A 243 2.98 -9.82 1.90
CA ASN A 243 3.57 -11.17 1.84
C ASN A 243 3.90 -11.63 0.41
N LYS A 244 3.20 -11.10 -0.61
CA LYS A 244 3.44 -11.46 -2.02
C LYS A 244 4.63 -10.76 -2.65
N LEU A 245 5.25 -9.79 -1.98
CA LEU A 245 6.55 -9.24 -2.41
C LEU A 245 7.64 -10.32 -2.48
N GLY A 246 7.48 -11.43 -1.75
CA GLY A 246 8.37 -12.59 -1.81
C GLY A 246 8.04 -13.66 -2.84
N HIS A 247 7.11 -13.41 -3.77
CA HIS A 247 6.71 -14.40 -4.77
C HIS A 247 7.86 -14.78 -5.73
N PRO A 248 8.01 -16.06 -6.14
CA PRO A 248 9.12 -16.51 -7.00
C PRO A 248 9.15 -15.83 -8.37
N ASN A 249 7.98 -15.50 -8.93
CA ASN A 249 7.88 -14.77 -10.19
C ASN A 249 8.25 -13.28 -10.02
N ARG A 250 9.41 -12.91 -10.58
CA ARG A 250 10.00 -11.56 -10.51
C ARG A 250 9.12 -10.47 -11.14
N LYS A 251 8.47 -10.74 -12.27
CA LYS A 251 7.60 -9.77 -12.94
C LYS A 251 6.38 -9.46 -12.07
N PHE A 252 5.84 -10.48 -11.42
CA PHE A 252 4.71 -10.33 -10.52
C PHE A 252 5.08 -9.59 -9.22
N ALA A 253 6.18 -9.96 -8.56
CA ALA A 253 6.69 -9.25 -7.38
C ALA A 253 6.98 -7.77 -7.66
N SER A 254 7.59 -7.46 -8.82
CA SER A 254 7.81 -6.07 -9.24
C SER A 254 6.51 -5.31 -9.50
N ARG A 255 5.47 -5.99 -10.01
CA ARG A 255 4.14 -5.39 -10.22
C ARG A 255 3.44 -5.06 -8.90
N LEU A 256 3.62 -5.89 -7.88
CA LEU A 256 3.10 -5.66 -6.53
C LEU A 256 3.70 -4.41 -5.86
N VAL A 257 4.98 -4.11 -6.12
CA VAL A 257 5.57 -2.82 -5.71
C VAL A 257 4.76 -1.66 -6.30
N GLY A 258 4.41 -1.73 -7.59
CA GLY A 258 3.54 -0.74 -8.24
C GLY A 258 2.14 -0.65 -7.65
N TYR A 259 1.58 -1.78 -7.21
CA TYR A 259 0.27 -1.82 -6.53
C TYR A 259 0.32 -1.10 -5.18
N LEU A 260 1.33 -1.37 -4.36
CA LEU A 260 1.52 -0.68 -3.08
C LEU A 260 1.83 0.82 -3.27
N MET A 261 2.52 1.19 -4.36
CA MET A 261 2.69 2.60 -4.72
C MET A 261 1.35 3.26 -5.08
N LYS A 262 0.48 2.58 -5.85
CA LYS A 262 -0.88 3.08 -6.14
C LYS A 262 -1.69 3.26 -4.86
N LEU A 263 -1.59 2.30 -3.92
CA LEU A 263 -2.25 2.38 -2.62
C LEU A 263 -1.84 3.62 -1.83
N THR A 264 -0.54 3.83 -1.66
CA THR A 264 0.00 4.97 -0.89
C THR A 264 -0.27 6.33 -1.53
N GLN A 265 -0.42 6.37 -2.86
CA GLN A 265 -0.82 7.59 -3.59
C GLN A 265 -2.31 7.91 -3.42
N LYS A 266 -3.17 6.89 -3.45
CA LYS A 266 -4.63 7.06 -3.30
C LYS A 266 -5.04 7.31 -1.85
N GLN A 267 -4.35 6.69 -0.90
CA GLN A 267 -4.66 6.74 0.53
C GLN A 267 -3.43 7.19 1.33
N PRO A 268 -3.18 8.52 1.46
CA PRO A 268 -2.00 9.03 2.15
C PRO A 268 -1.97 8.69 3.65
N ASN A 269 -3.15 8.60 4.29
CA ASN A 269 -3.28 8.26 5.70
C ASN A 269 -2.82 6.82 6.02
N MET A 270 -2.81 5.93 5.02
CA MET A 270 -2.35 4.55 5.20
C MET A 270 -0.83 4.37 5.06
N ARG A 271 -0.08 5.39 4.62
CA ARG A 271 1.38 5.31 4.47
C ARG A 271 2.11 4.78 5.71
N PRO A 272 1.91 5.29 6.93
CA PRO A 272 2.61 4.76 8.12
C PRO A 272 2.26 3.30 8.41
N ILE A 273 1.02 2.89 8.18
CA ILE A 273 0.56 1.51 8.40
C ILE A 273 1.24 0.56 7.41
N VAL A 274 1.28 0.95 6.13
CA VAL A 274 1.95 0.17 5.08
C VAL A 274 3.45 0.04 5.38
N VAL A 275 4.11 1.11 5.82
CA VAL A 275 5.53 1.07 6.22
C VAL A 275 5.75 0.08 7.36
N LYS A 276 4.90 0.10 8.40
CA LYS A 276 5.00 -0.82 9.54
C LYS A 276 4.81 -2.28 9.14
N GLU A 277 3.90 -2.57 8.21
CA GLU A 277 3.69 -3.94 7.73
C GLU A 277 4.87 -4.44 6.87
N VAL A 278 5.41 -3.56 6.02
CA VAL A 278 6.61 -3.87 5.23
C VAL A 278 7.85 -4.03 6.12
N GLU A 279 7.97 -3.25 7.20
CA GLU A 279 9.02 -3.40 8.21
C GLU A 279 9.00 -4.80 8.85
N ARG A 280 7.81 -5.27 9.25
CA ARG A 280 7.63 -6.64 9.80
C ARG A 280 8.10 -7.71 8.80
N LEU A 281 7.83 -7.52 7.51
CA LEU A 281 8.31 -8.41 6.46
C LEU A 281 9.84 -8.41 6.38
N ILE A 282 10.47 -7.22 6.34
CA ILE A 282 11.92 -7.05 6.17
C ILE A 282 12.73 -7.77 7.27
N TYR A 283 12.31 -7.65 8.53
CA TYR A 283 13.03 -8.19 9.69
C TYR A 283 12.69 -9.66 10.03
N ARG A 284 11.91 -10.35 9.19
CA ARG A 284 11.56 -11.76 9.41
C ARG A 284 12.81 -12.65 9.29
N LYS A 285 12.97 -13.61 10.21
CA LYS A 285 14.19 -14.45 10.32
C LYS A 285 14.59 -15.19 9.02
N ASN A 286 13.62 -15.63 8.22
CA ASN A 286 13.84 -16.44 7.01
C ASN A 286 13.31 -15.79 5.73
N ILE A 287 13.48 -14.48 5.58
CA ILE A 287 13.10 -13.79 4.34
C ILE A 287 14.16 -13.96 3.25
N SER A 288 13.72 -14.11 2.00
CA SER A 288 14.63 -14.14 0.84
C SER A 288 15.23 -12.76 0.56
N CYS A 289 16.50 -12.71 0.14
CA CYS A 289 17.20 -11.48 -0.26
C CYS A 289 16.40 -10.70 -1.32
N ARG A 290 15.73 -11.41 -2.24
CA ARG A 290 14.89 -10.79 -3.27
C ARG A 290 13.63 -10.13 -2.71
N ALA A 291 12.96 -10.78 -1.76
CA ALA A 291 11.80 -10.19 -1.09
C ALA A 291 12.20 -8.92 -0.33
N GLN A 292 13.35 -8.95 0.37
CA GLN A 292 13.92 -7.77 1.02
C GLN A 292 14.23 -6.66 0.01
N LEU A 293 14.84 -7.00 -1.14
CA LEU A 293 15.11 -6.02 -2.19
C LEU A 293 13.83 -5.33 -2.68
N TYR A 294 12.75 -6.08 -2.95
CA TYR A 294 11.48 -5.49 -3.39
C TYR A 294 10.83 -4.63 -2.30
N ALA A 295 10.85 -5.07 -1.04
CA ALA A 295 10.36 -4.31 0.10
C ALA A 295 11.14 -2.99 0.28
N VAL A 296 12.46 -3.03 0.26
CA VAL A 296 13.32 -1.83 0.33
C VAL A 296 13.10 -0.92 -0.88
N THR A 297 12.98 -1.49 -2.08
CA THR A 297 12.72 -0.71 -3.30
C THR A 297 11.38 0.03 -3.22
N PHE A 298 10.35 -0.63 -2.68
CA PHE A 298 9.07 0.01 -2.41
C PHE A 298 9.21 1.19 -1.43
N LEU A 299 9.84 0.96 -0.26
CA LEU A 299 10.06 2.02 0.74
C LEU A 299 10.87 3.20 0.17
N ALA A 300 11.90 2.91 -0.63
CA ALA A 300 12.76 3.92 -1.28
C ALA A 300 12.01 4.78 -2.31
N GLN A 301 11.02 4.19 -3.00
CA GLN A 301 10.22 4.88 -4.01
C GLN A 301 9.15 5.78 -3.41
N MET A 302 8.71 5.53 -2.17
CA MET A 302 7.70 6.33 -1.50
C MET A 302 8.07 7.81 -1.50
N GLN A 303 7.16 8.66 -1.96
CA GLN A 303 7.37 10.10 -1.99
C GLN A 303 7.28 10.66 -0.58
N LEU A 304 8.17 11.56 -0.21
CA LEU A 304 8.19 12.27 1.07
C LEU A 304 7.99 13.75 0.78
N ASN A 305 7.07 14.37 1.52
CA ASN A 305 6.79 15.79 1.48
C ASN A 305 7.34 16.49 2.73
N ALA A 306 7.43 17.82 2.71
CA ALA A 306 7.99 18.60 3.83
C ALA A 306 7.29 18.36 5.18
N GLY A 307 6.01 17.97 5.18
CA GLY A 307 5.26 17.64 6.40
C GLY A 307 5.47 16.22 6.95
N ASP A 308 6.14 15.32 6.21
CA ASP A 308 6.27 13.90 6.56
C ASP A 308 7.47 13.62 7.50
N VAL A 309 7.70 14.47 8.52
CA VAL A 309 8.89 14.36 9.39
C VAL A 309 8.91 13.03 10.16
N GLU A 310 7.79 12.66 10.77
CA GLU A 310 7.68 11.41 11.55
C GLU A 310 7.86 10.16 10.67
N LEU A 311 7.26 10.17 9.49
CA LEU A 311 7.37 9.07 8.53
C LEU A 311 8.81 8.95 8.03
N ALA A 312 9.47 10.07 7.71
CA ALA A 312 10.88 10.08 7.31
C ALA A 312 11.79 9.53 8.43
N ALA A 313 11.54 9.90 9.68
CA ALA A 313 12.27 9.38 10.83
C ALA A 313 12.07 7.86 11.00
N SER A 314 10.83 7.36 10.84
CA SER A 314 10.56 5.91 10.88
C SER A 314 11.29 5.16 9.76
N LEU A 315 11.31 5.72 8.54
CA LEU A 315 12.00 5.11 7.41
C LEU A 315 13.51 5.07 7.61
N LEU A 316 14.10 6.16 8.13
CA LEU A 316 15.53 6.19 8.46
C LEU A 316 15.88 5.14 9.50
N THR A 317 15.05 4.99 10.54
CA THR A 317 15.25 3.95 11.56
C THR A 317 15.26 2.56 10.94
N ILE A 318 14.33 2.27 10.02
CA ILE A 318 14.29 1.01 9.28
C ILE A 318 15.53 0.84 8.40
N TYR A 319 15.96 1.88 7.67
CA TYR A 319 17.10 1.79 6.76
C TYR A 319 18.42 1.56 7.50
N ILE A 320 18.65 2.27 8.61
CA ILE A 320 19.85 2.11 9.45
C ILE A 320 19.85 0.73 10.11
N GLY A 321 18.70 0.31 10.65
CA GLY A 321 18.57 -1.02 11.26
C GLY A 321 18.86 -2.14 10.27
N LEU A 322 18.31 -2.06 9.05
CA LEU A 322 18.58 -3.05 8.01
C LEU A 322 20.04 -3.01 7.54
N PHE A 323 20.62 -1.82 7.40
CA PHE A 323 22.03 -1.65 7.03
C PHE A 323 22.97 -2.33 8.03
N ARG A 324 22.74 -2.15 9.35
CA ARG A 324 23.50 -2.84 10.41
C ARG A 324 23.40 -4.36 10.29
N ILE A 325 22.19 -4.88 10.06
CA ILE A 325 21.98 -6.34 9.90
C ILE A 325 22.70 -6.88 8.67
N LEU A 326 22.67 -6.16 7.55
CA LEU A 326 23.32 -6.60 6.31
C LEU A 326 24.85 -6.62 6.44
N ILE A 327 25.43 -5.60 7.10
CA ILE A 327 26.88 -5.59 7.38
C ILE A 327 27.25 -6.73 8.34
N ALA A 328 26.48 -6.94 9.41
CA ALA A 328 26.75 -8.01 10.37
C ALA A 328 26.69 -9.41 9.73
N LYS A 329 25.78 -9.62 8.77
CA LYS A 329 25.66 -10.89 8.03
C LYS A 329 26.76 -11.13 7.01
N GLN A 330 27.59 -10.13 6.68
CA GLN A 330 28.61 -10.14 5.60
C GLN A 330 28.10 -10.54 4.20
N LYS A 331 26.79 -10.83 4.04
CA LYS A 331 26.12 -11.10 2.76
C LYS A 331 25.61 -9.78 2.19
N ILE A 332 26.54 -9.03 1.61
CA ILE A 332 26.26 -7.73 0.99
C ILE A 332 25.70 -7.99 -0.42
N ASP A 333 24.37 -7.89 -0.57
CA ASP A 333 23.78 -7.71 -1.91
C ASP A 333 23.90 -6.23 -2.28
N ASP A 334 24.84 -5.91 -3.18
CA ASP A 334 25.10 -4.56 -3.68
C ASP A 334 23.84 -3.80 -4.08
N LYS A 335 22.82 -4.50 -4.60
CA LYS A 335 21.57 -3.88 -5.04
C LYS A 335 20.75 -3.38 -3.85
N ILE A 336 20.71 -4.14 -2.76
CA ILE A 336 20.00 -3.75 -1.54
C ILE A 336 20.72 -2.57 -0.89
N ILE A 337 22.05 -2.62 -0.78
CA ILE A 337 22.81 -1.51 -0.20
C ILE A 337 22.66 -0.25 -1.05
N SER A 338 22.79 -0.35 -2.38
CA SER A 338 22.56 0.77 -3.28
C SER A 338 21.15 1.37 -3.11
N ALA A 339 20.12 0.53 -2.98
CA ALA A 339 18.76 0.98 -2.75
C ALA A 339 18.60 1.68 -1.39
N LEU A 340 19.17 1.10 -0.32
CA LEU A 340 19.15 1.67 1.03
C LEU A 340 19.86 3.02 1.11
N LEU A 341 21.05 3.14 0.54
CA LEU A 341 21.79 4.40 0.54
C LEU A 341 21.06 5.48 -0.26
N THR A 342 20.45 5.11 -1.39
CA THR A 342 19.62 6.03 -2.16
C THR A 342 18.41 6.49 -1.35
N ALA A 343 17.74 5.57 -0.66
CA ALA A 343 16.58 5.86 0.19
C ALA A 343 16.95 6.76 1.38
N THR A 344 18.10 6.47 2.01
CA THR A 344 18.62 7.23 3.15
C THR A 344 18.97 8.65 2.74
N ASN A 345 19.70 8.85 1.63
CA ASN A 345 19.99 10.19 1.07
C ASN A 345 18.72 11.01 0.76
N ARG A 346 17.61 10.33 0.45
CA ARG A 346 16.32 10.98 0.15
C ARG A 346 15.54 11.33 1.42
N ALA A 347 15.57 10.47 2.43
CA ALA A 347 14.83 10.65 3.68
C ALA A 347 15.56 11.58 4.68
N PHE A 348 16.90 11.58 4.66
CA PHE A 348 17.74 12.34 5.59
C PHE A 348 17.39 13.84 5.69
N PRO A 349 17.14 14.58 4.58
CA PRO A 349 16.80 16.00 4.66
C PRO A 349 15.54 16.32 5.46
N TYR A 350 14.60 15.36 5.57
CA TYR A 350 13.32 15.53 6.26
C TYR A 350 13.38 15.14 7.75
N ALA A 351 14.40 14.39 8.15
CA ALA A 351 14.55 13.87 9.52
C ALA A 351 15.98 14.12 10.03
N LYS A 352 16.41 15.39 10.02
CA LYS A 352 17.74 15.80 10.47
C LYS A 352 18.03 15.46 11.94
N ASN A 353 17.00 15.35 12.77
CA ASN A 353 17.11 14.98 14.18
C ASN A 353 17.71 13.57 14.37
N GLU A 354 17.65 12.71 13.34
CA GLU A 354 18.23 11.36 13.37
C GLU A 354 19.72 11.33 12.98
N ALA A 355 20.35 12.49 12.74
CA ALA A 355 21.75 12.57 12.32
C ALA A 355 22.73 11.93 13.31
N GLU A 356 22.48 12.04 14.61
CA GLU A 356 23.33 11.41 15.64
C GLU A 356 23.40 9.88 15.49
N ARG A 357 22.28 9.24 15.12
CA ARG A 357 22.25 7.78 14.93
C ARG A 357 23.07 7.34 13.72
N LEU A 358 23.02 8.11 12.63
CA LEU A 358 23.88 7.85 11.46
C LEU A 358 25.34 8.19 11.72
N THR A 359 25.64 9.17 12.59
CA THR A 359 27.02 9.59 12.89
C THR A 359 27.82 8.43 13.49
N LYS A 360 27.16 7.58 14.29
CA LYS A 360 27.74 6.33 14.83
C LYS A 360 28.14 5.32 13.74
N GLU A 361 27.59 5.44 12.53
CA GLU A 361 27.83 4.52 11.42
C GLU A 361 28.87 5.03 10.42
N ILE A 362 29.50 6.20 10.63
CA ILE A 362 30.44 6.82 9.67
C ILE A 362 31.55 5.85 9.23
N ASP A 363 32.17 5.13 10.17
CA ASP A 363 33.25 4.20 9.85
C ASP A 363 32.77 3.02 8.99
N THR A 364 31.55 2.53 9.24
CA THR A 364 30.95 1.47 8.43
C THR A 364 30.61 1.96 7.03
N LEU A 365 30.18 3.22 6.88
CA LEU A 365 29.96 3.86 5.58
C LEU A 365 31.28 3.97 4.81
N TYR A 366 32.39 4.37 5.44
CA TYR A 366 33.71 4.36 4.79
C TYR A 366 34.14 2.95 4.38
N LYS A 367 33.87 1.92 5.18
CA LYS A 367 34.13 0.52 4.80
C LYS A 367 33.36 0.12 3.54
N VAL A 368 32.05 0.43 3.48
CA VAL A 368 31.22 0.18 2.30
C VAL A 368 31.69 0.99 1.09
N LEU A 369 32.09 2.24 1.28
CA LEU A 369 32.63 3.11 0.23
C LEU A 369 33.84 2.47 -0.47
N HIS A 370 34.76 1.89 0.29
CA HIS A 370 35.97 1.30 -0.28
C HIS A 370 35.72 -0.06 -0.96
N GLN A 371 34.75 -0.84 -0.47
CA GLN A 371 34.51 -2.22 -0.92
C GLN A 371 33.43 -2.35 -2.01
N SER A 372 32.62 -1.32 -2.24
CA SER A 372 31.48 -1.38 -3.17
C SER A 372 31.78 -0.81 -4.56
N ASN A 373 30.92 -1.16 -5.51
CA ASN A 373 30.91 -0.59 -6.85
C ASN A 373 30.72 0.95 -6.85
N PHE A 374 31.08 1.60 -7.96
CA PHE A 374 31.03 3.07 -8.07
C PHE A 374 29.65 3.66 -7.75
N ASN A 375 28.55 2.99 -8.12
CA ASN A 375 27.20 3.49 -7.85
C ASN A 375 26.91 3.59 -6.35
N THR A 376 27.23 2.53 -5.63
CA THR A 376 27.04 2.41 -4.18
C THR A 376 27.97 3.37 -3.47
N ALA A 377 29.24 3.40 -3.88
CA ALA A 377 30.25 4.37 -3.42
C ALA A 377 29.77 5.83 -3.59
N LEU A 378 29.20 6.19 -4.73
CA LEU A 378 28.69 7.54 -4.98
C LEU A 378 27.50 7.90 -4.06
N GLN A 379 26.56 6.96 -3.82
CA GLN A 379 25.48 7.22 -2.85
C GLN A 379 26.03 7.33 -1.41
N THR A 380 27.03 6.52 -1.05
CA THR A 380 27.71 6.63 0.25
C THR A 380 28.40 7.98 0.41
N LEU A 381 29.13 8.45 -0.60
CA LEU A 381 29.77 9.76 -0.60
C LEU A 381 28.77 10.90 -0.42
N LYS A 382 27.63 10.84 -1.10
CA LYS A 382 26.56 11.83 -0.94
C LYS A 382 26.01 11.86 0.49
N LEU A 383 25.81 10.68 1.09
CA LEU A 383 25.30 10.55 2.45
C LEU A 383 26.33 11.07 3.46
N LEU A 384 27.60 10.66 3.31
CA LEU A 384 28.71 11.15 4.13
C LEU A 384 28.84 12.67 4.04
N HIS A 385 28.77 13.25 2.85
CA HIS A 385 28.81 14.70 2.68
C HIS A 385 27.66 15.40 3.40
N GLN A 386 26.42 14.91 3.27
CA GLN A 386 25.26 15.48 3.96
C GLN A 386 25.41 15.40 5.49
N LEU A 387 25.92 14.28 5.99
CA LEU A 387 26.10 14.05 7.42
C LEU A 387 27.20 14.93 7.99
N LEU A 388 28.37 14.97 7.35
CA LEU A 388 29.52 15.77 7.77
C LEU A 388 29.23 17.27 7.78
N VAL A 389 28.46 17.76 6.79
CA VAL A 389 28.00 19.15 6.76
C VAL A 389 27.05 19.47 7.94
N THR A 390 26.34 18.46 8.47
CA THR A 390 25.37 18.65 9.56
C THR A 390 26.01 18.54 10.95
N SER A 391 27.04 17.71 11.14
CA SER A 391 27.61 17.42 12.45
C SER A 391 28.80 18.32 12.83
N GLU A 392 29.91 18.24 12.10
CA GLU A 392 31.23 18.74 12.58
C GLU A 392 32.14 19.27 11.46
N GLY A 393 31.66 19.35 10.22
CA GLY A 393 32.45 19.77 9.06
C GLY A 393 33.05 18.61 8.26
N ILE A 394 33.48 18.91 7.04
CA ILE A 394 33.97 17.89 6.09
C ILE A 394 35.44 17.58 6.40
N SER A 395 35.73 16.33 6.77
CA SER A 395 37.08 15.88 7.09
C SER A 395 37.95 15.57 5.86
N ASP A 396 39.28 15.63 6.02
CA ASP A 396 40.24 15.27 4.96
C ASP A 396 40.10 13.82 4.48
N ARG A 397 39.59 12.94 5.35
CA ARG A 397 39.26 11.55 5.03
C ARG A 397 38.20 11.48 3.93
N PHE A 398 37.18 12.34 3.97
CA PHE A 398 36.17 12.44 2.91
C PHE A 398 36.81 12.83 1.57
N TYR A 399 37.58 13.92 1.53
CA TYR A 399 38.19 14.40 0.30
C TYR A 399 39.18 13.39 -0.29
N SER A 400 39.99 12.75 0.55
CA SER A 400 40.91 11.69 0.11
C SER A 400 40.18 10.50 -0.49
N ALA A 401 39.09 10.05 0.13
CA ALA A 401 38.29 8.95 -0.39
C ALA A 401 37.56 9.33 -1.69
N PHE A 402 37.02 10.56 -1.76
CA PHE A 402 36.34 11.06 -2.95
C PHE A 402 37.30 11.20 -4.13
N TYR A 403 38.49 11.79 -3.90
CA TYR A 403 39.52 11.98 -4.91
C TYR A 403 39.98 10.65 -5.52
N ARG A 404 40.16 9.60 -4.69
CA ARG A 404 40.50 8.26 -5.19
C ARG A 404 39.37 7.67 -6.04
N LYS A 405 38.11 7.84 -5.64
CA LYS A 405 36.95 7.30 -6.35
C LYS A 405 36.67 7.96 -7.70
N LEU A 406 37.21 9.15 -7.97
CA LEU A 406 37.14 9.77 -9.30
C LEU A 406 37.86 8.99 -10.39
N LEU A 407 38.79 8.10 -10.03
CA LEU A 407 39.56 7.30 -11.00
C LEU A 407 38.81 6.06 -11.51
N ASP A 408 37.66 5.72 -10.93
CA ASP A 408 36.93 4.53 -11.33
C ASP A 408 36.49 4.60 -12.81
N VAL A 409 36.64 3.49 -13.54
CA VAL A 409 36.65 3.48 -15.02
C VAL A 409 35.24 3.59 -15.64
N GLU A 410 34.14 3.39 -14.92
CA GLU A 410 32.81 3.30 -15.55
C GLU A 410 31.76 4.20 -14.89
N HIS A 411 31.19 5.11 -15.68
CA HIS A 411 30.08 5.97 -15.25
C HIS A 411 28.98 6.02 -16.31
N SER A 412 27.77 5.62 -15.94
CA SER A 412 26.55 5.94 -16.70
C SER A 412 26.26 7.45 -16.67
N ALA A 413 25.51 7.97 -17.64
CA ALA A 413 25.13 9.38 -17.69
C ALA A 413 24.47 9.88 -16.39
N LYS A 414 23.62 9.04 -15.77
CA LYS A 414 22.98 9.35 -14.48
C LYS A 414 24.01 9.50 -13.34
N GLN A 415 24.99 8.59 -13.29
CA GLN A 415 26.05 8.64 -12.28
C GLN A 415 26.96 9.85 -12.50
N GLN A 416 27.27 10.19 -13.75
CA GLN A 416 28.04 11.39 -14.08
C GLN A 416 27.33 12.65 -13.58
N SER A 417 26.03 12.82 -13.88
CA SER A 417 25.25 13.95 -13.39
C SER A 417 25.27 14.08 -11.86
N GLN A 418 25.09 12.95 -11.16
CA GLN A 418 25.15 12.93 -9.70
C GLN A 418 26.55 13.22 -9.14
N LEU A 419 27.59 12.73 -9.82
CA LEU A 419 28.99 12.98 -9.47
C LEU A 419 29.33 14.46 -9.60
N PHE A 420 29.03 15.07 -10.75
CA PHE A 420 29.27 16.50 -10.97
C PHE A 420 28.49 17.37 -9.99
N GLY A 421 27.24 16.99 -9.67
CA GLY A 421 26.44 17.67 -8.66
C GLY A 421 27.04 17.59 -7.25
N LEU A 422 27.62 16.44 -6.87
CA LEU A 422 28.35 16.31 -5.61
C LEU A 422 29.66 17.11 -5.65
N LEU A 423 30.43 17.00 -6.74
CA LEU A 423 31.73 17.65 -6.91
C LEU A 423 31.59 19.16 -6.79
N TYR A 424 30.68 19.77 -7.53
CA TYR A 424 30.42 21.21 -7.43
C TYR A 424 30.07 21.64 -6.00
N LYS A 425 29.16 20.92 -5.32
CA LYS A 425 28.80 21.22 -3.92
C LYS A 425 29.97 21.11 -2.96
N THR A 426 30.76 20.04 -3.08
CA THR A 426 31.92 19.80 -2.20
C THR A 426 33.02 20.82 -2.39
N MET A 427 33.30 21.22 -3.64
CA MET A 427 34.37 22.17 -3.96
C MET A 427 33.98 23.62 -3.67
N LYS A 428 32.68 23.95 -3.84
CA LYS A 428 32.15 25.26 -3.50
C LYS A 428 32.34 25.61 -2.03
N ASN A 429 32.08 24.64 -1.15
CA ASN A 429 32.13 24.83 0.30
C ASN A 429 33.53 24.58 0.90
N ASP A 430 34.51 24.20 0.08
CA ASP A 430 35.85 23.83 0.55
C ASP A 430 36.68 25.08 0.84
N SER A 431 37.22 25.25 2.05
CA SER A 431 38.11 26.37 2.37
C SER A 431 39.49 26.25 1.71
N GLU A 432 39.98 25.04 1.43
CA GLU A 432 41.35 24.78 1.01
C GLU A 432 41.52 24.87 -0.52
N THR A 433 42.13 25.97 -0.98
CA THR A 433 42.31 26.26 -2.41
C THR A 433 43.18 25.23 -3.12
N GLN A 434 44.24 24.72 -2.47
CA GLN A 434 45.15 23.74 -3.10
C GLN A 434 44.43 22.43 -3.41
N ARG A 435 43.52 22.02 -2.52
CA ARG A 435 42.69 20.83 -2.69
C ARG A 435 41.74 20.98 -3.86
N VAL A 436 41.05 22.13 -3.95
CA VAL A 436 40.16 22.43 -5.09
C VAL A 436 40.93 22.39 -6.42
N ILE A 437 42.14 22.96 -6.47
CA ILE A 437 43.02 22.90 -7.65
C ILE A 437 43.39 21.45 -8.02
N ALA A 438 43.70 20.60 -7.04
CA ALA A 438 44.01 19.20 -7.29
C ALA A 438 42.82 18.44 -7.90
N PHE A 439 41.60 18.69 -7.41
CA PHE A 439 40.37 18.15 -8.01
C PHE A 439 40.15 18.65 -9.44
N ILE A 440 40.34 19.95 -9.70
CA ILE A 440 40.22 20.52 -11.06
C ILE A 440 41.22 19.86 -12.01
N LYS A 441 42.49 19.74 -11.63
CA LYS A 441 43.53 19.07 -12.42
C LYS A 441 43.14 17.64 -12.74
N ARG A 442 42.65 16.89 -11.75
CA ARG A 442 42.19 15.50 -11.94
C ARG A 442 41.02 15.41 -12.90
N MET A 443 40.03 16.30 -12.79
CA MET A 443 38.87 16.32 -13.68
C MET A 443 39.26 16.63 -15.12
N LEU A 444 40.20 17.56 -15.34
CA LEU A 444 40.77 17.84 -16.65
C LEU A 444 41.52 16.63 -17.22
N GLN A 445 42.34 15.94 -16.40
CA GLN A 445 42.99 14.70 -16.82
C GLN A 445 41.98 13.63 -17.26
N LEU A 446 40.90 13.45 -16.50
CA LEU A 446 39.83 12.52 -16.86
C LEU A 446 39.12 12.96 -18.14
N SER A 447 38.90 14.26 -18.35
CA SER A 447 38.20 14.76 -19.54
C SER A 447 38.86 14.39 -20.87
N VAL A 448 40.19 14.24 -20.89
CA VAL A 448 40.96 13.85 -22.07
C VAL A 448 40.64 12.41 -22.51
N ASN A 449 40.36 11.53 -21.55
CA ASN A 449 40.18 10.09 -21.79
C ASN A 449 38.71 9.65 -21.82
N ARG A 450 37.77 10.59 -21.79
CA ARG A 450 36.32 10.34 -21.64
C ARG A 450 35.53 10.94 -22.80
N SER A 451 34.21 10.78 -22.76
CA SER A 451 33.33 11.33 -23.80
C SER A 451 33.37 12.86 -23.85
N ALA A 452 33.10 13.42 -25.03
CA ALA A 452 32.98 14.86 -25.22
C ALA A 452 31.95 15.50 -24.26
N ALA A 453 30.86 14.78 -23.94
CA ALA A 453 29.87 15.22 -22.96
C ALA A 453 30.45 15.37 -21.54
N PHE A 454 31.33 14.45 -21.13
CA PHE A 454 32.01 14.53 -19.84
C PHE A 454 33.00 15.71 -19.80
N ALA A 455 33.73 15.93 -20.90
CA ALA A 455 34.64 17.07 -21.02
C ALA A 455 33.89 18.41 -20.95
N ALA A 456 32.79 18.56 -21.71
CA ALA A 456 31.94 19.74 -21.67
C ALA A 456 31.38 20.00 -20.25
N ALA A 457 30.85 18.96 -19.59
CA ALA A 457 30.34 19.08 -18.22
C ALA A 457 31.44 19.49 -17.23
N THR A 458 32.65 18.96 -17.40
CA THR A 458 33.83 19.33 -16.59
C THR A 458 34.15 20.82 -16.75
N LEU A 459 34.23 21.31 -17.98
CA LEU A 459 34.50 22.72 -18.26
C LEU A 459 33.41 23.64 -17.69
N VAL A 460 32.13 23.24 -17.78
CA VAL A 460 31.02 24.00 -17.19
C VAL A 460 31.14 24.09 -15.67
N VAL A 461 31.46 22.99 -14.99
CA VAL A 461 31.66 22.99 -13.53
C VAL A 461 32.85 23.86 -13.14
N ILE A 462 33.96 23.78 -13.88
CA ILE A 462 35.15 24.61 -13.66
C ILE A 462 34.81 26.09 -13.86
N SER A 463 34.13 26.46 -14.95
CA SER A 463 33.70 27.84 -15.22
C SER A 463 32.90 28.40 -14.05
N LYS A 464 31.90 27.66 -13.57
CA LYS A 464 31.08 28.07 -12.42
C LYS A 464 31.87 28.20 -11.12
N LEU A 465 32.83 27.30 -10.88
CA LEU A 465 33.69 27.39 -9.69
C LEU A 465 34.60 28.61 -9.76
N ILE A 466 35.11 28.95 -10.95
CA ILE A 466 35.95 30.12 -11.18
C ILE A 466 35.15 31.42 -11.02
N GLU A 467 33.92 31.48 -11.54
CA GLU A 467 33.02 32.63 -11.36
C GLU A 467 32.78 32.95 -9.88
N GLU A 468 32.61 31.93 -9.04
CA GLU A 468 32.42 32.10 -7.60
C GLU A 468 33.73 32.32 -6.83
N ARG A 469 34.85 31.79 -7.34
CA ARG A 469 36.18 31.88 -6.70
C ARG A 469 37.26 32.23 -7.73
N PRO A 470 37.42 33.53 -8.05
CA PRO A 470 38.41 33.99 -9.03
C PRO A 470 39.86 33.67 -8.60
N SER A 471 40.11 33.47 -7.30
CA SER A 471 41.40 33.05 -6.73
C SER A 471 41.88 31.66 -7.19
N LEU A 472 41.02 30.88 -7.86
CA LEU A 472 41.39 29.57 -8.43
C LEU A 472 42.19 29.71 -9.73
N ILE A 473 42.11 30.85 -10.43
CA ILE A 473 42.93 31.12 -11.60
C ILE A 473 44.31 31.57 -11.13
N LEU A 474 45.28 30.66 -11.17
CA LEU A 474 46.69 31.03 -11.06
C LEU A 474 47.15 31.63 -12.39
N VAL A 475 46.94 32.94 -12.57
CA VAL A 475 47.39 33.70 -13.75
C VAL A 475 48.91 33.89 -13.75
N SER A 476 49.54 33.90 -12.57
CA SER A 476 50.99 34.01 -12.47
C SER A 476 51.65 32.64 -12.69
N LYS A 477 52.47 32.52 -13.73
CA LYS A 477 53.64 31.64 -13.68
C LYS A 477 54.49 32.09 -12.49
N SER A 478 54.28 31.52 -11.30
CA SER A 478 55.32 31.49 -10.27
C SER A 478 56.31 30.36 -10.63
N ALA A 479 56.85 30.46 -11.84
CA ALA A 479 58.03 29.77 -12.31
C ALA A 479 58.91 30.90 -12.85
N ASN A 480 59.63 31.54 -11.92
CA ASN A 480 60.79 32.40 -12.08
C ASN A 480 60.80 33.45 -10.95
N VAL A 481 61.27 33.07 -9.75
CA VAL A 481 62.18 33.92 -8.96
C VAL A 481 63.11 33.00 -8.18
N SER A 482 64.38 33.00 -8.62
CA SER A 482 65.65 32.55 -8.00
C SER A 482 65.72 31.17 -7.35
#